data_AF-A0AAV4FW80-F1
#
_entry.id   AF-A0AAV4FW80-F1
#
_cell.length_a   1.000
_cell.length_b   1.000
_cell.length_c   1.000
_cell.angle_alpha   90.00
_cell.angle_beta   90.00
_cell.angle_gamma   90.00
#
_symmetry.space_group_name_H-M   'P 1'
#
loop_
_entity.id
_entity.type
_entity.pdbx_description
1 polymer ?
#
loop_
_entity_poly.entity_id
_entity_poly.type
_entity_poly.pdbx_seq_one_letter_code
_entity_poly.pdbx_strand_id
1 'polypeptide(L)' 'MLSDIVTGDKTWFPFFIIPPRRLNRMLAGQKFDRIQDLTKAVNSKLPTIPEEDYQGVFRKWQIRLKRCIEGHGGYFEGL' A
#
# COMPACT_ATOMS: atom_id res chain seq x y z
N MET A 1 -11.00 0.95 -15.26
CA MET A 1 -10.70 -0.45 -15.60
C MET A 1 -9.18 -0.53 -15.73
N LEU A 2 -8.49 -0.95 -14.67
CA LEU A 2 -7.01 -1.02 -14.56
C LEU A 2 -6.53 -2.44 -14.91
N SER A 3 -7.00 -2.99 -16.03
CA SER A 3 -6.74 -4.40 -16.40
C SER A 3 -5.43 -4.62 -17.12
N ASP A 4 -4.80 -3.57 -17.65
CA ASP A 4 -3.74 -3.74 -18.65
C ASP A 4 -2.33 -3.42 -18.13
N ILE A 5 -2.18 -3.22 -16.81
CA ILE A 5 -0.84 -3.12 -16.25
C ILE A 5 -0.33 -4.53 -15.96
N VAL A 6 0.31 -5.13 -16.96
CA VAL A 6 1.06 -6.40 -16.83
C VAL A 6 2.35 -6.11 -16.09
N THR A 7 2.26 -6.06 -14.79
CA THR A 7 3.40 -6.02 -13.88
C THR A 7 3.46 -7.35 -13.19
N GLY A 8 4.58 -8.04 -13.33
CA GLY A 8 4.85 -9.28 -12.63
C GLY A 8 5.01 -9.06 -11.13
N ASP A 9 3.92 -8.82 -10.39
CA ASP A 9 3.93 -8.87 -8.94
C ASP A 9 2.51 -9.26 -8.42
N LYS A 10 2.41 -10.44 -7.80
CA LYS A 10 1.16 -11.01 -7.25
C LYS A 10 0.67 -10.24 -6.02
N THR A 11 1.50 -9.36 -5.47
CA THR A 11 1.21 -8.47 -4.35
C THR A 11 0.89 -7.04 -4.78
N TRP A 12 0.45 -6.86 -6.03
CA TRP A 12 0.03 -5.56 -6.56
C TRP A 12 -1.00 -4.82 -5.70
N PHE A 13 -1.99 -5.55 -5.19
CA PHE A 13 -3.05 -4.94 -4.38
C PHE A 13 -2.52 -4.32 -3.06
N PRO A 14 -1.74 -5.02 -2.22
CA PRO A 14 -1.21 -4.42 -0.99
C PRO A 14 -0.17 -3.30 -1.17
N PHE A 15 0.50 -3.18 -2.33
CA PHE A 15 1.46 -2.09 -2.58
C PHE A 15 0.82 -0.79 -3.10
N PHE A 16 -0.37 -0.87 -3.71
CA PHE A 16 -1.10 0.28 -4.24
C PHE A 16 -2.20 0.79 -3.32
N ILE A 17 -2.53 0.09 -2.23
CA ILE A 17 -3.38 0.65 -1.19
C ILE A 17 -2.54 1.72 -0.46
N ILE A 18 -3.04 2.96 -0.45
CA ILE A 18 -2.37 4.17 0.04
C ILE A 18 -2.30 4.35 1.58
N PRO A 19 -2.82 3.50 2.49
CA PRO A 19 -2.60 3.72 3.90
C PRO A 19 -1.15 3.37 4.24
N PRO A 20 -0.42 4.29 4.89
CA PRO A 20 0.95 4.03 5.30
C PRO A 20 1.02 2.81 6.21
N ARG A 21 2.15 2.10 6.19
CA ARG A 21 2.39 0.91 7.03
C ARG A 21 2.09 1.17 8.51
N ARG A 22 2.22 2.42 8.95
CA ARG A 22 1.84 2.90 10.27
C ARG A 22 0.35 2.71 10.56
N LEU A 23 -0.57 3.02 9.64
CA LEU A 23 -2.00 2.78 9.82
C LEU A 23 -2.29 1.30 10.09
N ASN A 24 -1.70 0.43 9.28
CA ASN A 24 -1.86 -1.02 9.43
C ASN A 24 -1.35 -1.50 10.79
N ARG A 25 -0.20 -0.99 11.26
CA ARG A 25 0.30 -1.29 12.61
C ARG A 25 -0.64 -0.80 13.71
N MET A 26 -1.23 0.38 13.55
CA MET A 26 -2.17 0.92 14.54
C MET A 26 -3.49 0.15 14.58
N LEU A 27 -3.88 -0.51 13.49
CA LEU A 27 -5.09 -1.33 13.39
C LEU A 27 -4.83 -2.82 13.66
N ALA A 28 -3.58 -3.25 13.66
CA ALA A 28 -3.19 -4.64 13.88
C ALA A 28 -3.67 -5.14 15.25
N GLY A 29 -4.24 -6.35 15.27
CA GLY A 29 -4.77 -6.96 16.49
C GLY A 29 -6.16 -6.47 16.92
N GLN A 30 -6.71 -5.44 16.28
CA GLN A 30 -8.08 -5.00 16.53
C GLN A 30 -9.07 -5.84 15.72
N LYS A 31 -10.10 -6.37 16.40
CA LYS A 31 -11.23 -7.02 15.74
C LYS A 31 -12.35 -6.00 15.55
N PHE A 32 -12.94 -5.99 14.37
CA PHE A 32 -14.07 -5.13 14.04
C PHE A 32 -15.24 -6.00 13.61
N ASP A 33 -16.30 -6.01 14.41
CA ASP A 33 -17.50 -6.82 14.12
C ASP A 33 -18.38 -6.17 13.05
N ARG A 34 -18.24 -4.85 12.85
CA ARG A 34 -18.97 -4.07 11.84
C ARG A 34 -18.01 -3.21 11.02
N ILE A 35 -18.33 -3.06 9.74
CA ILE A 35 -17.60 -2.17 8.83
C ILE A 35 -17.57 -0.73 9.34
N GLN A 36 -18.65 -0.26 9.99
CA GLN A 36 -18.71 1.09 10.54
C GLN A 36 -17.65 1.33 11.63
N ASP A 37 -17.32 0.31 12.42
CA ASP A 37 -16.33 0.41 13.48
C ASP A 37 -14.91 0.46 12.90
N LEU A 38 -14.65 -0.33 11.85
CA LEU A 38 -13.42 -0.23 11.07
C LEU A 38 -13.27 1.18 10.45
N THR A 39 -14.32 1.69 9.78
CA THR A 39 -14.30 3.01 9.15
C THR A 39 -14.03 4.12 10.17
N LYS A 40 -14.66 4.07 11.34
CA LYS A 40 -14.40 5.01 12.44
C LYS A 40 -12.96 4.93 12.93
N ALA A 41 -12.43 3.72 13.13
CA ALA A 41 -11.06 3.51 13.58
C ALA A 41 -10.01 3.95 12.56
N VAL A 42 -10.29 3.77 11.27
CA VAL A 42 -9.44 4.27 10.17
C VAL A 42 -9.48 5.80 10.16
N ASN A 43 -10.67 6.40 10.13
CA ASN A 43 -10.83 7.85 10.03
C ASN A 43 -10.28 8.60 11.25
N SER A 44 -10.27 7.99 12.44
CA SER A 44 -9.67 8.61 13.63
C SER A 44 -8.13 8.55 13.62
N LYS A 45 -7.54 7.57 12.94
CA LYS A 45 -6.09 7.35 12.91
C LYS A 45 -5.42 8.01 11.71
N LEU A 46 -6.10 8.11 10.56
CA LEU A 46 -5.57 8.72 9.34
C LEU A 46 -4.96 10.12 9.55
N PRO A 47 -5.58 11.05 10.29
CA PRO A 47 -5.03 12.39 10.52
C PRO A 47 -3.77 12.41 11.38
N THR A 48 -3.51 11.33 12.14
CA THR A 48 -2.34 11.22 13.02
C THR A 48 -1.10 10.72 12.30
N ILE A 49 -1.25 10.31 11.03
CA ILE A 49 -0.15 9.82 10.22
C ILE A 49 0.54 11.02 9.60
N PRO A 50 1.86 11.16 9.79
CA PRO A 50 2.56 12.33 9.32
C PRO A 50 2.79 12.24 7.80
N GLU A 51 3.01 13.38 7.17
CA GLU A 51 3.11 13.47 5.71
C GLU A 51 4.26 12.61 5.16
N GLU A 52 5.39 12.54 5.87
CA GLU A 52 6.56 11.78 5.45
C GLU A 52 6.28 10.28 5.25
N ASP A 53 5.31 9.73 5.97
CA ASP A 53 4.89 8.34 5.86
C ASP A 53 4.20 8.10 4.50
N TYR A 54 3.37 9.06 4.05
CA TYR A 54 2.76 9.03 2.72
C TYR A 54 3.81 9.25 1.64
N GLN A 55 4.68 10.26 1.78
CA GLN A 55 5.78 10.50 0.84
C GLN A 55 6.69 9.27 0.70
N GLY A 56 6.95 8.56 1.80
CA GLY A 56 7.70 7.31 1.81
C GLY A 56 7.05 6.20 0.97
N VAL A 57 5.71 6.09 1.01
CA VAL A 57 4.95 5.16 0.14
C VAL A 57 5.11 5.54 -1.32
N PHE A 58 4.91 6.81 -1.68
CA PHE A 58 5.03 7.27 -3.07
C PHE A 58 6.46 7.12 -3.63
N ARG A 59 7.50 7.38 -2.83
CA ARG A 59 8.90 7.13 -3.26
C ARG A 59 9.15 5.66 -3.56
N LYS A 60 8.68 4.75 -2.71
CA LYS A 60 8.80 3.30 -2.95
C LYS A 60 8.05 2.88 -4.20
N TRP A 61 6.89 3.49 -4.44
CA TRP A 61 6.11 3.25 -5.64
C TRP A 61 6.88 3.64 -6.91
N GLN A 62 7.47 4.84 -6.94
CA GLN A 62 8.33 5.27 -8.04
C GLN A 62 9.48 4.30 -8.32
N ILE A 63 10.14 3.80 -7.26
CA ILE A 63 11.21 2.80 -7.39
C ILE A 63 10.69 1.50 -8.01
N ARG A 64 9.52 1.01 -7.57
CA ARG A 64 8.91 -0.22 -8.12
C ARG A 64 8.54 -0.06 -9.60
N LEU A 65 7.98 1.08 -9.98
CA LEU A 65 7.67 1.37 -11.39
C LEU A 65 8.94 1.34 -12.24
N LYS A 66 10.03 1.98 -11.77
CA LYS A 66 11.33 1.93 -12.45
C LYS A 66 11.83 0.50 -12.62
N ARG A 67 11.80 -0.31 -11.56
CA ARG A 67 12.22 -1.72 -11.61
C ARG A 67 11.38 -2.57 -12.56
N CYS A 68 10.07 -2.30 -12.65
CA CYS A 68 9.21 -2.98 -13.61
C CYS A 68 9.64 -2.70 -15.06
N ILE A 69 10.03 -1.46 -15.36
CA ILE A 69 10.53 -1.07 -16.68
C ILE A 69 11.86 -1.77 -16.96
N GLU A 70 12.81 -1.71 -16.02
CA GLU A 70 14.13 -2.35 -16.12
C GLU A 70 14.03 -3.88 -16.26
N GLY A 71 13.08 -4.50 -15.56
CA GLY A 71 12.81 -5.93 -15.64
C GLY A 71 11.95 -6.36 -16.82
N HIS A 72 11.62 -5.44 -17.75
CA HIS A 72 10.74 -5.71 -18.90
C HIS A 72 9.40 -6.38 -18.51
N GLY A 73 8.81 -5.96 -17.38
CA GLY A 73 7.58 -6.55 -16.84
C GLY A 73 7.78 -7.80 -15.97
N GLY A 74 9.02 -8.29 -15.82
CA GLY A 74 9.38 -9.41 -14.96
C GLY A 74 9.27 -9.11 -13.46
N TYR A 75 9.10 -10.17 -12.67
CA TYR A 75 9.12 -10.12 -11.20
C TYR A 75 10.53 -9.78 -10.71
N PHE A 76 10.64 -8.85 -9.76
CA PHE A 76 11.92 -8.42 -9.17
C PHE A 76 12.02 -8.68 -7.65
N GLU A 77 11.06 -9.41 -7.08
CA GLU A 77 11.12 -9.87 -5.69
C GLU A 77 11.73 -11.29 -5.66
N GLY A 78 12.97 -11.43 -5.17
CA GLY A 78 13.69 -12.71 -5.14
C GLY A 78 15.07 -12.73 -5.83
N LEU A 79 15.58 -11.56 -6.25
CA LEU A 79 16.98 -11.35 -6.64
C LEU A 79 17.79 -10.83 -5.45
#